data_AF-A0A6B2RXE3-F1
#
_entry.id   AF-A0A6B2RXE3-F1
#
_cell.length_a   1.000
_cell.length_b   1.000
_cell.length_c   1.000
_cell.angle_alpha   90.00
_cell.angle_beta   90.00
_cell.angle_gamma   90.00
#
_symmetry.space_group_name_H-M   'P 1'
#
loop_
_entity.id
_entity.type
_entity.pdbx_description
1 polymer ?
#
loop_
_entity_poly.entity_id
_entity_poly.type
_entity_poly.pdbx_seq_one_letter_code
_entity_poly.pdbx_strand_id
1 'polypeptide(L)'
;MISASRLEAAAAAVTVLSNRPEITTWSLRYFGPWWNATSVNASDVCADVVVVADVDWGACEEITLLVHDGRPTEAVNYAKHPLVVARDGEDIIATSQDEGIAYRSTPSSGRLFLAGTHVQPLALAAARLAREAIRGQLLRDGWAVLHSSAVVRPDDGATLLTFGDKGAGKTTTALLLASHGWHLLANDRVLVRPTGERGIEVVPWPSAAALGLGLLHALGWDTIAREHLRSGGAFHPTQYESVTEAVLNGDHTPLWDGKGKERKVQVFPDQFPELFDVPLAIGGRAAGLLFPQVDADAAPDMVDSTRTLGQADFMSGATEDRYPDVFELAQGVDGGGRESARAEVASRLAVLPHRAVRLNHDISESAALLATIADTI
;
A
#
# COMPACT_ATOMS: atom_id res chain seq x y z
N MET A 1 -8.12 26.47 12.31
CA MET A 1 -7.35 25.73 13.33
C MET A 1 -6.53 24.71 12.57
N ILE A 2 -5.21 24.67 12.78
CA ILE A 2 -4.34 23.68 12.12
C ILE A 2 -4.39 22.40 12.93
N SER A 3 -4.55 21.27 12.25
CA SER A 3 -4.51 19.93 12.82
C SER A 3 -3.22 19.23 12.39
N ALA A 4 -2.76 18.26 13.19
CA ALA A 4 -1.57 17.48 12.88
C ALA A 4 -1.70 16.01 13.30
N SER A 5 -1.15 15.12 12.47
CA SER A 5 -1.04 13.68 12.71
C SER A 5 0.40 13.22 12.50
N ARG A 6 1.02 12.62 13.51
CA ARG A 6 2.35 12.00 13.44
C ARG A 6 2.19 10.54 13.03
N LEU A 7 2.97 10.12 12.04
CA LEU A 7 3.02 8.76 11.52
C LEU A 7 4.43 8.22 11.73
N GLU A 8 4.55 6.99 12.23
CA GLU A 8 5.83 6.36 12.50
C GLU A 8 5.81 4.88 12.09
N ALA A 9 6.88 4.46 11.42
CA ALA A 9 7.10 3.08 11.01
C ALA A 9 8.59 2.75 11.13
N ALA A 10 8.93 1.73 11.92
CA ALA A 10 10.31 1.45 12.33
C ALA A 10 11.01 2.73 12.84
N ALA A 11 12.14 3.11 12.25
CA ALA A 11 12.89 4.32 12.63
C ALA A 11 12.47 5.58 11.84
N ALA A 12 11.52 5.47 10.91
CA ALA A 12 11.08 6.57 10.06
C ALA A 12 9.82 7.22 10.62
N ALA A 13 9.70 8.53 10.39
CA ALA A 13 8.52 9.28 10.81
C ALA A 13 8.20 10.43 9.86
N VAL A 14 6.94 10.84 9.83
CA VAL A 14 6.47 12.03 9.10
C VAL A 14 5.29 12.63 9.83
N THR A 15 5.16 13.95 9.77
CA THR A 15 3.98 14.64 10.30
C THR A 15 3.13 15.18 9.16
N VAL A 16 1.84 14.89 9.16
CA VAL A 16 0.87 15.48 8.24
C VAL A 16 0.17 16.64 8.93
N LEU A 17 0.21 17.84 8.36
CA LEU A 17 -0.51 19.01 8.85
C LEU A 17 -1.56 19.46 7.84
N SER A 18 -2.63 20.04 8.35
CA SER A 18 -3.64 20.66 7.50
C SER A 18 -4.49 21.68 8.25
N ASN A 19 -4.93 22.71 7.53
CA ASN A 19 -6.02 23.61 7.89
C ASN A 19 -7.40 22.93 7.90
N ARG A 20 -7.48 21.67 7.45
CA ARG A 20 -8.67 20.81 7.46
C ARG A 20 -8.45 19.53 8.28
N PRO A 21 -9.16 19.34 9.40
CA PRO A 21 -9.02 18.13 10.23
C PRO A 21 -9.39 16.83 9.48
N GLU A 22 -10.20 16.92 8.42
CA GLU A 22 -10.57 15.78 7.61
C GLU A 22 -9.35 15.12 6.93
N ILE A 23 -8.31 15.91 6.60
CA ILE A 23 -7.08 15.43 5.96
C ILE A 23 -6.18 14.69 6.95
N THR A 24 -6.03 15.24 8.16
CA THR A 24 -5.19 14.61 9.20
C THR A 24 -5.88 13.40 9.83
N THR A 25 -7.21 13.44 9.97
CA THR A 25 -8.04 12.28 10.38
C THR A 25 -7.97 11.17 9.35
N TRP A 26 -7.97 11.52 8.05
CA TRP A 26 -7.75 10.55 6.98
C TRP A 26 -6.43 9.79 7.17
N SER A 27 -5.34 10.50 7.47
CA SER A 27 -4.04 9.85 7.73
C SER A 27 -4.12 8.91 8.93
N LEU A 28 -4.74 9.32 10.05
CA LEU A 28 -4.90 8.44 11.22
C LEU A 28 -5.64 7.15 10.86
N ARG A 29 -6.75 7.26 10.13
CA ARG A 29 -7.54 6.11 9.68
C ARG A 29 -6.76 5.20 8.72
N TYR A 30 -6.09 5.79 7.75
CA TYR A 30 -5.40 5.05 6.69
C TYR A 30 -4.15 4.32 7.18
N PHE A 31 -3.43 4.90 8.14
CA PHE A 31 -2.15 4.37 8.62
C PHE A 31 -2.24 3.66 9.97
N GLY A 32 -3.10 4.11 10.88
CA GLY A 32 -3.18 3.64 12.26
C GLY A 32 -3.30 2.12 12.44
N PRO A 33 -3.99 1.38 11.56
CA PRO A 33 -4.07 -0.08 11.69
C PRO A 33 -2.74 -0.82 11.46
N TRP A 34 -1.74 -0.18 10.84
CA TRP A 34 -0.46 -0.82 10.48
C TRP A 34 0.78 -0.07 10.96
N TRP A 35 0.71 1.25 11.08
CA TRP A 35 1.77 2.12 11.57
C TRP A 35 1.29 2.85 12.82
N ASN A 36 2.23 3.34 13.63
CA ASN A 36 1.86 4.21 14.74
C ASN A 36 1.38 5.55 14.17
N ALA A 37 0.08 5.85 14.34
CA ALA A 37 -0.53 7.07 13.86
C ALA A 37 -1.23 7.77 15.02
N THR A 38 -0.78 8.96 15.39
CA THR A 38 -1.28 9.70 16.56
C THR A 38 -1.56 11.16 16.23
N SER A 39 -2.59 11.72 16.85
CA SER A 39 -2.81 13.18 16.78
C SER A 39 -1.80 13.88 17.67
N VAL A 40 -1.18 14.94 17.16
CA VAL A 40 -0.20 15.76 17.88
C VAL A 40 -0.58 17.23 17.80
N ASN A 41 -0.04 18.04 18.71
CA ASN A 41 -0.29 19.48 18.67
C ASN A 41 0.51 20.11 17.53
N ALA A 42 -0.15 20.91 16.69
CA ALA A 42 0.49 21.51 15.51
C ALA A 42 1.64 22.47 15.88
N SER A 43 1.61 23.06 17.07
CA SER A 43 2.69 23.91 17.60
C SER A 43 3.98 23.16 17.93
N ASP A 44 3.87 21.84 18.15
CA ASP A 44 4.97 21.01 18.66
C ASP A 44 5.71 20.31 17.51
N VAL A 45 5.24 20.51 16.27
CA VAL A 45 5.87 19.95 15.07
C VAL A 45 7.23 20.60 14.86
N CYS A 46 8.28 19.82 15.09
CA CYS A 46 9.67 20.22 14.87
C CYS A 46 10.05 20.19 13.38
N ALA A 47 11.27 20.61 13.05
CA ALA A 47 11.84 20.68 11.69
C ALA A 47 12.08 19.31 11.00
N ASP A 48 11.35 18.28 11.40
CA ASP A 48 11.39 16.94 10.80
C ASP A 48 10.69 16.92 9.42
N VAL A 49 10.75 15.77 8.76
CA VAL A 49 9.99 15.46 7.54
C VAL A 49 8.50 15.72 7.77
N VAL A 50 7.92 16.54 6.90
CA VAL A 50 6.57 17.08 7.09
C VAL A 50 5.83 17.20 5.76
N VAL A 51 4.54 16.83 5.77
CA VAL A 51 3.60 17.01 4.67
C VAL A 51 2.53 17.99 5.12
N VAL A 52 2.59 19.21 4.62
CA VAL A 52 1.55 20.22 4.83
C VAL A 52 0.58 20.14 3.65
N ALA A 53 -0.70 19.93 3.93
CA ALA A 53 -1.72 19.74 2.91
C ALA A 53 -2.93 20.62 3.22
N ASP A 54 -2.99 21.80 2.63
CA ASP A 54 -4.01 22.80 2.90
C ASP A 54 -5.00 22.94 1.76
N VAL A 55 -6.27 23.09 2.11
CA VAL A 55 -7.28 23.54 1.15
C VAL A 55 -7.10 25.05 1.00
N ASP A 56 -6.42 25.44 -0.06
CA ASP A 56 -6.08 26.83 -0.39
C ASP A 56 -6.05 27.00 -1.91
N TRP A 57 -7.09 27.63 -2.44
CA TRP A 57 -7.22 27.88 -3.86
C TRP A 57 -6.18 28.88 -4.38
N GLY A 58 -5.85 29.91 -3.58
CA GLY A 58 -4.90 30.95 -3.98
C GLY A 58 -3.47 30.39 -4.07
N ALA A 59 -3.04 29.62 -3.08
CA ALA A 59 -1.74 28.95 -3.13
C ALA A 59 -1.65 27.91 -4.27
N CYS A 60 -2.77 27.22 -4.55
CA CYS A 60 -2.84 26.28 -5.68
C CYS A 60 -2.68 27.00 -7.02
N GLU A 61 -3.35 28.14 -7.20
CA GLU A 61 -3.22 28.97 -8.41
C GLU A 61 -1.81 29.56 -8.53
N GLU A 62 -1.24 30.08 -7.44
CA GLU A 62 0.11 30.66 -7.42
C GLU A 62 1.18 29.66 -7.87
N ILE A 63 1.19 28.45 -7.29
CA ILE A 63 2.15 27.40 -7.67
C ILE A 63 1.90 26.96 -9.12
N THR A 64 0.64 26.86 -9.54
CA THR A 64 0.30 26.49 -10.94
C THR A 64 0.82 27.54 -11.92
N LEU A 65 0.65 28.83 -11.63
CA LEU A 65 1.21 29.91 -12.44
C LEU A 65 2.74 29.85 -12.46
N LEU A 66 3.38 29.55 -11.35
CA LEU A 66 4.83 29.42 -11.24
C LEU A 66 5.38 28.26 -12.09
N VAL A 67 4.68 27.12 -12.12
CA VAL A 67 5.03 25.99 -13.00
C VAL A 67 4.91 26.38 -14.48
N HIS A 68 4.01 27.30 -14.82
CA HIS A 68 3.72 27.73 -16.19
C HIS A 68 4.32 29.12 -16.56
N ASP A 69 5.29 29.62 -15.81
CA ASP A 69 5.88 30.96 -16.02
C ASP A 69 6.90 31.05 -17.18
N GLY A 70 7.05 29.96 -17.94
CA GLY A 70 8.00 29.83 -19.05
C GLY A 70 9.30 29.10 -18.71
N ARG A 71 9.50 28.69 -17.46
CA ARG A 71 10.60 27.80 -17.07
C ARG A 71 10.52 26.42 -17.74
N PRO A 72 11.64 25.67 -17.83
CA PRO A 72 11.62 24.30 -18.30
C PRO A 72 10.75 23.40 -17.41
N THR A 73 9.94 22.57 -18.05
CA THR A 73 9.02 21.63 -17.38
C THR A 73 9.16 20.22 -17.93
N GLU A 74 8.78 19.25 -17.11
CA GLU A 74 8.63 17.85 -17.48
C GLU A 74 7.19 17.40 -17.26
N ALA A 75 6.65 16.61 -18.18
CA ALA A 75 5.35 15.98 -18.03
C ALA A 75 5.54 14.51 -17.61
N VAL A 76 4.96 14.14 -16.48
CA VAL A 76 5.02 12.79 -15.91
C VAL A 76 3.62 12.33 -15.53
N ASN A 77 3.35 11.03 -15.63
CA ASN A 77 2.14 10.45 -15.04
C ASN A 77 2.44 10.13 -13.57
N TYR A 78 1.72 10.78 -12.66
CA TYR A 78 1.84 10.55 -11.23
C TYR A 78 0.50 10.12 -10.66
N ALA A 79 0.45 8.95 -10.01
CA ALA A 79 -0.77 8.37 -9.46
C ALA A 79 -1.93 8.21 -10.48
N LYS A 80 -1.60 8.04 -11.77
CA LYS A 80 -2.50 7.97 -12.94
C LYS A 80 -3.06 9.32 -13.41
N HIS A 81 -2.55 10.42 -12.90
CA HIS A 81 -2.90 11.76 -13.35
C HIS A 81 -1.69 12.42 -14.03
N PRO A 82 -1.89 13.20 -15.10
CA PRO A 82 -0.85 14.06 -15.62
C PRO A 82 -0.36 15.03 -14.54
N LEU A 83 0.95 15.15 -14.42
CA LEU A 83 1.64 16.05 -13.52
C LEU A 83 2.68 16.82 -14.34
N VAL A 84 2.64 18.15 -14.25
CA VAL A 84 3.67 19.02 -14.83
C VAL A 84 4.59 19.45 -13.71
N VAL A 85 5.89 19.21 -13.88
CA VAL A 85 6.92 19.39 -12.86
C VAL A 85 7.95 20.40 -13.35
N ALA A 86 8.42 21.26 -12.44
CA ALA A 86 9.50 22.20 -12.70
C ALA A 86 10.43 22.31 -11.48
N ARG A 87 11.62 22.89 -11.69
CA ARG A 87 12.53 23.29 -10.60
C ARG A 87 12.33 24.75 -10.25
N ASP A 88 12.48 25.07 -8.97
CA ASP A 88 12.44 26.42 -8.42
C ASP A 88 13.62 26.60 -7.45
N GLY A 89 14.82 26.83 -7.99
CA GLY A 89 16.06 26.74 -7.21
C GLY A 89 16.30 25.30 -6.73
N GLU A 90 16.36 25.10 -5.41
CA GLU A 90 16.49 23.77 -4.79
C GLU A 90 15.13 23.05 -4.63
N ASP A 91 14.01 23.77 -4.81
CA ASP A 91 12.68 23.20 -4.69
C ASP A 91 12.24 22.53 -5.99
N ILE A 92 11.30 21.60 -5.83
CA ILE A 92 10.53 20.99 -6.92
C ILE A 92 9.10 21.51 -6.79
N ILE A 93 8.59 22.13 -7.84
CA ILE A 93 7.19 22.57 -7.92
C ILE A 93 6.46 21.73 -8.96
N ALA A 94 5.20 21.40 -8.71
CA ALA A 94 4.40 20.65 -9.65
C ALA A 94 2.91 21.01 -9.57
N THR A 95 2.17 20.74 -10.63
CA THR A 95 0.71 20.91 -10.67
C THR A 95 0.05 19.75 -11.40
N SER A 96 -1.06 19.26 -10.85
CA SER A 96 -1.98 18.33 -11.51
C SER A 96 -3.34 18.98 -11.62
N GLN A 97 -3.70 19.39 -12.84
CA GLN A 97 -4.98 20.04 -13.11
C GLN A 97 -6.17 19.10 -12.87
N ASP A 98 -6.02 17.82 -13.25
CA ASP A 98 -7.04 16.78 -13.07
C ASP A 98 -7.35 16.53 -11.59
N GLU A 99 -6.33 16.52 -10.73
CA GLU A 99 -6.52 16.38 -9.27
C GLU A 99 -6.91 17.71 -8.61
N GLY A 100 -6.65 18.85 -9.26
CA GLY A 100 -6.83 20.18 -8.67
C GLY A 100 -5.89 20.42 -7.48
N ILE A 101 -4.63 19.98 -7.61
CA ILE A 101 -3.59 20.03 -6.57
C ILE A 101 -2.29 20.59 -7.16
N ALA A 102 -1.67 21.51 -6.42
CA ALA A 102 -0.31 21.96 -6.65
C ALA A 102 0.62 21.53 -5.50
N TYR A 103 1.89 21.35 -5.82
CA TYR A 103 2.90 20.75 -4.96
C TYR A 103 4.15 21.62 -4.92
N ARG A 104 4.78 21.70 -3.75
CA ARG A 104 6.15 22.19 -3.56
C ARG A 104 6.90 21.23 -2.63
N SER A 105 8.01 20.68 -3.09
CA SER A 105 8.92 19.85 -2.30
C SER A 105 10.23 20.58 -2.09
N THR A 106 10.76 20.53 -0.87
CA THR A 106 12.12 20.92 -0.53
C THR A 106 12.89 19.66 -0.11
N PRO A 107 13.50 18.92 -1.06
CA PRO A 107 14.05 17.58 -0.81
C PRO A 107 15.11 17.52 0.29
N SER A 108 15.89 18.60 0.45
CA SER A 108 16.94 18.73 1.45
C SER A 108 16.42 18.68 2.90
N SER A 109 15.20 19.16 3.14
CA SER A 109 14.53 19.15 4.45
C SER A 109 13.47 18.06 4.57
N GLY A 110 13.07 17.42 3.46
CA GLY A 110 11.94 16.50 3.43
C GLY A 110 10.59 17.19 3.65
N ARG A 111 10.53 18.52 3.46
CA ARG A 111 9.29 19.29 3.57
C ARG A 111 8.52 19.24 2.26
N LEU A 112 7.25 18.88 2.36
CA LEU A 112 6.29 18.89 1.26
C LEU A 112 5.12 19.80 1.61
N PHE A 113 4.77 20.67 0.68
CA PHE A 113 3.57 21.49 0.74
C PHE A 113 2.65 21.14 -0.44
N LEU A 114 1.39 20.89 -0.13
CA LEU A 114 0.33 20.64 -1.09
C LEU A 114 -0.75 21.70 -0.88
N ALA A 115 -1.15 22.35 -1.96
CA ALA A 115 -2.33 23.21 -2.00
C ALA A 115 -3.38 22.53 -2.89
N GLY A 116 -4.55 22.26 -2.34
CA GLY A 116 -5.64 21.61 -3.06
C GLY A 116 -6.92 22.42 -3.06
N THR A 117 -7.76 22.16 -4.05
CA THR A 117 -9.09 22.81 -4.18
C THR A 117 -10.21 22.02 -3.50
N HIS A 118 -9.99 20.73 -3.23
CA HIS A 118 -10.97 19.82 -2.66
C HIS A 118 -10.34 18.94 -1.58
N VAL A 119 -11.09 18.68 -0.50
CA VAL A 119 -10.60 17.93 0.67
C VAL A 119 -10.19 16.50 0.32
N GLN A 120 -11.06 15.74 -0.39
CA GLN A 120 -10.84 14.32 -0.61
C GLN A 120 -9.63 14.01 -1.52
N PRO A 121 -9.47 14.63 -2.71
CA PRO A 121 -8.27 14.46 -3.53
C PRO A 121 -6.99 14.84 -2.76
N LEU A 122 -7.03 15.95 -2.01
CA LEU A 122 -5.91 16.41 -1.23
C LEU A 122 -5.55 15.44 -0.08
N ALA A 123 -6.54 14.85 0.60
CA ALA A 123 -6.32 13.83 1.62
C ALA A 123 -5.63 12.58 1.04
N LEU A 124 -6.06 12.13 -0.15
CA LEU A 124 -5.44 11.01 -0.86
C LEU A 124 -4.00 11.31 -1.26
N ALA A 125 -3.73 12.52 -1.78
CA ALA A 125 -2.40 12.95 -2.15
C ALA A 125 -1.46 13.11 -0.93
N ALA A 126 -1.97 13.67 0.17
CA ALA A 126 -1.24 13.83 1.42
C ALA A 126 -0.88 12.46 2.03
N ALA A 127 -1.84 11.53 2.10
CA ALA A 127 -1.57 10.18 2.57
C ALA A 127 -0.56 9.46 1.65
N ARG A 128 -0.72 9.56 0.33
CA ARG A 128 0.26 9.04 -0.63
C ARG A 128 1.66 9.56 -0.31
N LEU A 129 1.87 10.87 -0.25
CA LEU A 129 3.18 11.46 -0.02
C LEU A 129 3.73 11.21 1.38
N ALA A 130 2.89 11.12 2.40
CA ALA A 130 3.33 10.73 3.75
C ALA A 130 3.91 9.32 3.76
N ARG A 131 3.27 8.37 3.06
CA ARG A 131 3.78 7.01 2.88
C ARG A 131 5.10 7.01 2.10
N GLU A 132 5.21 7.80 1.03
CA GLU A 132 6.43 7.90 0.23
C GLU A 132 7.58 8.54 1.02
N ALA A 133 7.29 9.48 1.91
CA ALA A 133 8.27 10.12 2.78
C ALA A 133 8.83 9.14 3.83
N ILE A 134 7.95 8.31 4.44
CA ILE A 134 8.39 7.19 5.30
C ILE A 134 9.18 6.17 4.48
N ARG A 135 8.68 5.77 3.31
CA ARG A 135 9.40 4.84 2.42
C ARG A 135 10.80 5.36 2.13
N GLY A 136 10.94 6.60 1.67
CA GLY A 136 12.22 7.19 1.31
C GLY A 136 13.25 7.16 2.45
N GLN A 137 12.80 7.45 3.68
CA GLN A 137 13.64 7.30 4.88
C GLN A 137 14.08 5.85 5.11
N LEU A 138 13.15 4.90 5.04
CA LEU A 138 13.45 3.48 5.22
C LEU A 138 14.40 2.95 4.14
N LEU A 139 14.20 3.32 2.87
CA LEU A 139 15.09 2.92 1.78
C LEU A 139 16.54 3.41 2.00
N ARG A 140 16.71 4.63 2.52
CA ARG A 140 18.04 5.15 2.91
C ARG A 140 18.65 4.41 4.09
N ASP A 141 17.80 3.91 5.00
CA ASP A 141 18.16 3.08 6.16
C ASP A 141 18.34 1.58 5.79
N GLY A 142 18.41 1.24 4.50
CA GLY A 142 18.73 -0.11 4.05
C GLY A 142 17.53 -1.07 4.01
N TRP A 143 16.30 -0.55 4.08
CA TRP A 143 15.12 -1.32 3.78
C TRP A 143 14.95 -1.54 2.27
N ALA A 144 14.24 -2.61 1.91
CA ALA A 144 13.81 -2.91 0.55
C ALA A 144 12.27 -3.09 0.52
N VAL A 145 11.68 -2.95 -0.67
CA VAL A 145 10.23 -3.13 -0.86
C VAL A 145 9.99 -4.35 -1.75
N LEU A 146 9.25 -5.32 -1.23
CA LEU A 146 8.84 -6.53 -1.96
C LEU A 146 7.41 -6.40 -2.46
N HIS A 147 7.15 -6.91 -3.67
CA HIS A 147 5.80 -7.07 -4.21
C HIS A 147 5.15 -8.37 -3.70
N SER A 148 4.81 -8.38 -2.42
CA SER A 148 4.31 -9.55 -1.71
C SER A 148 3.14 -9.19 -0.80
N SER A 149 2.14 -10.08 -0.74
CA SER A 149 1.20 -10.12 0.38
C SER A 149 1.78 -10.97 1.51
N ALA A 150 1.44 -10.65 2.74
CA ALA A 150 2.03 -11.30 3.91
C ALA A 150 1.03 -11.50 5.04
N VAL A 151 1.20 -12.60 5.75
CA VAL A 151 0.49 -12.92 6.99
C VAL A 151 1.47 -13.31 8.08
N VAL A 152 1.10 -13.06 9.34
CA VAL A 152 1.91 -13.31 10.53
C VAL A 152 1.18 -14.26 11.46
N ARG A 153 1.88 -15.28 11.93
CA ARG A 153 1.39 -16.17 12.99
C ARG A 153 1.44 -15.41 14.31
N PRO A 154 0.30 -15.25 15.01
CA PRO A 154 0.23 -14.40 16.20
C PRO A 154 1.14 -14.88 17.34
N ASP A 155 1.35 -16.19 17.45
CA ASP A 155 2.04 -16.79 18.60
C ASP A 155 3.55 -16.51 18.65
N ASP A 156 4.22 -16.46 17.49
CA ASP A 156 5.69 -16.35 17.42
C ASP A 156 6.22 -15.29 16.44
N GLY A 157 5.32 -14.64 15.70
CA GLY A 157 5.64 -13.63 14.70
C GLY A 157 6.22 -14.20 13.40
N ALA A 158 6.13 -15.51 13.17
CA ALA A 158 6.53 -16.13 11.92
C ALA A 158 5.70 -15.56 10.76
N THR A 159 6.37 -15.11 9.70
CA THR A 159 5.73 -14.42 8.58
C THR A 159 5.85 -15.23 7.30
N LEU A 160 4.71 -15.50 6.65
CA LEU A 160 4.67 -16.09 5.32
C LEU A 160 4.53 -14.98 4.28
N LEU A 161 5.48 -14.95 3.35
CA LEU A 161 5.51 -14.00 2.23
C LEU A 161 5.00 -14.70 0.97
N THR A 162 3.96 -14.15 0.34
CA THR A 162 3.37 -14.74 -0.86
C THR A 162 3.77 -13.95 -2.10
N PHE A 163 4.32 -14.64 -3.10
CA PHE A 163 4.80 -14.06 -4.36
C PHE A 163 4.16 -14.72 -5.57
N GLY A 164 4.22 -14.05 -6.71
CA GLY A 164 3.71 -14.57 -7.96
C GLY A 164 3.25 -13.46 -8.88
N ASP A 165 2.96 -13.81 -10.12
CA ASP A 165 2.58 -12.83 -11.13
C ASP A 165 1.18 -12.26 -10.88
N LYS A 166 0.76 -11.33 -11.73
CA LYS A 166 -0.59 -10.79 -11.71
C LYS A 166 -1.61 -11.94 -11.89
N GLY A 167 -2.55 -12.06 -10.96
CA GLY A 167 -3.57 -13.12 -10.99
C GLY A 167 -3.16 -14.43 -10.34
N ALA A 168 -1.91 -14.58 -9.88
CA ALA A 168 -1.42 -15.81 -9.26
C ALA A 168 -2.09 -16.19 -7.92
N GLY A 169 -2.90 -15.29 -7.33
CA GLY A 169 -3.62 -15.57 -6.08
C GLY A 169 -2.92 -15.09 -4.80
N LYS A 170 -1.97 -14.13 -4.88
CA LYS A 170 -1.28 -13.54 -3.71
C LYS A 170 -2.26 -13.07 -2.63
N THR A 171 -3.11 -12.10 -2.97
CA THR A 171 -4.11 -11.55 -2.04
C THR A 171 -5.09 -12.60 -1.55
N THR A 172 -5.53 -13.53 -2.42
CA THR A 172 -6.38 -14.66 -2.02
C THR A 172 -5.70 -15.48 -0.93
N THR A 173 -4.47 -15.94 -1.17
CA THR A 173 -3.67 -16.74 -0.21
C THR A 173 -3.57 -16.08 1.15
N ALA A 174 -3.22 -14.78 1.18
CA ALA A 174 -3.10 -14.03 2.42
C ALA A 174 -4.44 -13.93 3.18
N LEU A 175 -5.55 -13.68 2.48
CA LEU A 175 -6.86 -13.61 3.13
C LEU A 175 -7.35 -14.99 3.59
N LEU A 176 -7.05 -16.08 2.88
CA LEU A 176 -7.42 -17.43 3.32
C LEU A 176 -6.69 -17.81 4.61
N LEU A 177 -5.39 -17.54 4.69
CA LEU A 177 -4.62 -17.77 5.92
C LEU A 177 -5.12 -16.87 7.05
N ALA A 178 -5.44 -15.60 6.76
CA ALA A 178 -5.92 -14.68 7.77
C ALA A 178 -7.30 -15.08 8.33
N SER A 179 -8.20 -15.60 7.48
CA SER A 179 -9.46 -16.22 7.91
C SER A 179 -9.28 -17.52 8.70
N HIS A 180 -8.05 -18.03 8.81
CA HIS A 180 -7.68 -19.25 9.56
C HIS A 180 -6.68 -18.95 10.69
N GLY A 181 -6.83 -17.80 11.35
CA GLY A 181 -6.12 -17.48 12.60
C GLY A 181 -4.76 -16.80 12.42
N TRP A 182 -4.31 -16.57 11.18
CA TRP A 182 -3.17 -15.70 10.92
C TRP A 182 -3.61 -14.23 10.90
N HIS A 183 -2.67 -13.32 11.12
CA HIS A 183 -2.92 -11.89 11.06
C HIS A 183 -2.43 -11.32 9.72
N LEU A 184 -3.23 -10.49 9.07
CA LEU A 184 -2.88 -9.85 7.81
C LEU A 184 -1.85 -8.73 8.04
N LEU A 185 -0.66 -8.88 7.47
CA LEU A 185 0.40 -7.86 7.50
C LEU A 185 0.34 -6.96 6.27
N ALA A 186 0.06 -7.54 5.10
CA ALA A 186 -0.06 -6.79 3.86
C ALA A 186 -0.79 -7.55 2.77
N ASN A 187 -1.46 -6.81 1.89
CA ASN A 187 -2.20 -7.37 0.76
C ASN A 187 -1.49 -7.27 -0.61
N ASP A 188 -0.45 -6.45 -0.74
CA ASP A 188 0.25 -6.19 -2.01
C ASP A 188 1.76 -5.95 -1.86
N ARG A 189 2.19 -5.23 -0.82
CA ARG A 189 3.61 -4.85 -0.63
C ARG A 189 4.02 -5.02 0.82
N VAL A 190 5.30 -5.30 1.04
CA VAL A 190 5.90 -5.24 2.38
C VAL A 190 7.24 -4.50 2.33
N LEU A 191 7.58 -3.88 3.44
CA LEU A 191 8.91 -3.34 3.70
C LEU A 191 9.71 -4.41 4.45
N VAL A 192 10.93 -4.67 4.01
CA VAL A 192 11.81 -5.67 4.62
C VAL A 192 13.21 -5.15 4.86
N ARG A 193 13.86 -5.64 5.91
CA ARG A 193 15.26 -5.35 6.21
C ARG A 193 15.96 -6.58 6.78
N PRO A 194 17.19 -6.89 6.36
CA PRO A 194 18.02 -7.87 7.02
C PRO A 194 18.25 -7.50 8.50
N THR A 195 18.08 -8.47 9.41
CA THR A 195 18.31 -8.27 10.85
C THR A 195 19.11 -9.42 11.45
N GLY A 196 20.05 -9.10 12.35
CA GLY A 196 21.01 -10.08 12.88
C GLY A 196 21.74 -10.84 11.78
N GLU A 197 22.15 -12.09 12.07
CA GLU A 197 22.92 -12.91 11.12
C GLU A 197 22.06 -13.49 9.98
N ARG A 198 20.81 -13.89 10.24
CA ARG A 198 19.96 -14.60 9.27
C ARG A 198 18.51 -14.11 9.19
N GLY A 199 18.09 -13.23 10.10
CA GLY A 199 16.72 -12.76 10.15
C GLY A 199 16.40 -11.77 9.03
N ILE A 200 15.11 -11.70 8.70
CA ILE A 200 14.53 -10.60 7.93
C ILE A 200 13.33 -10.10 8.71
N GLU A 201 13.40 -8.83 9.08
CA GLU A 201 12.27 -8.09 9.62
C GLU A 201 11.32 -7.71 8.49
N VAL A 202 10.01 -7.87 8.72
CA VAL A 202 8.95 -7.52 7.77
C VAL A 202 7.99 -6.55 8.46
N VAL A 203 7.71 -5.42 7.83
CA VAL A 203 6.75 -4.41 8.32
C VAL A 203 5.74 -4.07 7.23
N PRO A 204 4.51 -3.68 7.61
CA PRO A 204 3.42 -3.50 6.66
C PRO A 204 3.65 -2.30 5.73
N TRP A 205 3.09 -2.40 4.53
CA TRP A 205 2.90 -1.26 3.62
C TRP A 205 1.42 -0.86 3.66
N PRO A 206 1.07 0.29 4.26
CA PRO A 206 -0.32 0.70 4.33
C PRO A 206 -0.88 1.01 2.95
N SER A 207 -1.89 0.24 2.54
CA SER A 207 -2.62 0.44 1.30
C SER A 207 -4.05 -0.08 1.40
N ALA A 208 -4.96 0.53 0.65
CA ALA A 208 -6.28 -0.06 0.47
C ALA A 208 -6.16 -1.39 -0.28
N ALA A 209 -6.90 -2.40 0.16
CA ALA A 209 -6.91 -3.70 -0.49
C ALA A 209 -7.95 -3.74 -1.60
N ALA A 210 -7.57 -4.27 -2.76
CA ALA A 210 -8.45 -4.43 -3.91
C ALA A 210 -8.97 -5.87 -3.98
N LEU A 211 -10.21 -6.09 -3.56
CA LEU A 211 -10.86 -7.41 -3.51
C LEU A 211 -11.82 -7.60 -4.69
N GLY A 212 -11.65 -8.70 -5.43
CA GLY A 212 -12.61 -9.07 -6.48
C GLY A 212 -13.96 -9.43 -5.88
N LEU A 213 -15.05 -9.14 -6.61
CA LEU A 213 -16.41 -9.44 -6.14
C LEU A 213 -16.61 -10.93 -5.86
N GLY A 214 -16.04 -11.79 -6.72
CA GLY A 214 -16.05 -13.25 -6.51
C GLY A 214 -15.31 -13.69 -5.25
N LEU A 215 -14.17 -13.07 -4.93
CA LEU A 215 -13.42 -13.38 -3.70
C LEU A 215 -14.20 -12.94 -2.46
N LEU A 216 -14.80 -11.75 -2.50
CA LEU A 216 -15.65 -11.25 -1.41
C LEU A 216 -16.80 -12.22 -1.10
N HIS A 217 -17.47 -12.70 -2.16
CA HIS A 217 -18.54 -13.69 -2.04
C HIS A 217 -18.02 -15.03 -1.50
N ALA A 218 -16.90 -15.52 -2.02
CA ALA A 218 -16.37 -16.82 -1.65
C ALA A 218 -15.83 -16.87 -0.20
N LEU A 219 -15.48 -15.71 0.37
CA LEU A 219 -15.16 -15.54 1.80
C LEU A 219 -16.41 -15.35 2.68
N GLY A 220 -17.61 -15.27 2.11
CA GLY A 220 -18.86 -14.98 2.82
C GLY A 220 -18.98 -13.52 3.29
N TRP A 221 -18.17 -12.61 2.75
CA TRP A 221 -18.10 -11.21 3.17
C TRP A 221 -19.07 -10.29 2.41
N ASP A 222 -19.70 -10.78 1.34
CA ASP A 222 -20.56 -9.97 0.48
C ASP A 222 -21.82 -9.47 1.21
N THR A 223 -22.37 -10.27 2.11
CA THR A 223 -23.54 -9.86 2.91
C THR A 223 -23.17 -8.75 3.90
N ILE A 224 -22.00 -8.87 4.55
CA ILE A 224 -21.50 -7.86 5.49
C ILE A 224 -21.18 -6.55 4.76
N ALA A 225 -20.48 -6.65 3.62
CA ALA A 225 -20.16 -5.50 2.79
C ALA A 225 -21.42 -4.77 2.28
N ARG A 226 -22.47 -5.53 1.94
CA ARG A 226 -23.77 -4.97 1.51
C ARG A 226 -24.47 -4.26 2.65
N GLU A 227 -24.48 -4.85 3.84
CA GLU A 227 -25.11 -4.23 5.00
C GLU A 227 -24.39 -2.95 5.42
N HIS A 228 -23.05 -2.95 5.43
CA HIS A 228 -22.23 -1.76 5.66
C HIS A 228 -22.61 -0.61 4.74
N LEU A 229 -22.80 -0.87 3.44
CA LEU A 229 -23.23 0.15 2.48
C LEU A 229 -24.67 0.61 2.73
N ARG A 230 -25.59 -0.29 3.07
CA ARG A 230 -27.00 0.03 3.38
C ARG A 230 -27.15 0.86 4.65
N SER A 231 -26.28 0.66 5.63
CA SER A 231 -26.23 1.46 6.86
C SER A 231 -25.54 2.82 6.67
N GLY A 232 -25.19 3.21 5.44
CA GLY A 232 -24.54 4.48 5.13
C GLY A 232 -23.01 4.47 5.30
N GLY A 233 -22.42 3.30 5.52
CA GLY A 233 -20.98 3.11 5.48
C GLY A 233 -20.43 3.28 4.06
N ALA A 234 -19.12 3.49 3.95
CA ALA A 234 -18.43 3.62 2.67
C ALA A 234 -17.14 2.80 2.66
N PHE A 235 -16.80 2.28 1.48
CA PHE A 235 -15.48 1.73 1.17
C PHE A 235 -14.51 2.86 0.75
N HIS A 236 -13.27 2.53 0.44
CA HIS A 236 -12.27 3.50 0.02
C HIS A 236 -12.74 4.25 -1.25
N PRO A 237 -12.67 5.59 -1.30
CA PRO A 237 -13.28 6.45 -2.32
C PRO A 237 -12.65 6.32 -3.71
N THR A 238 -11.56 5.57 -3.84
CA THR A 238 -11.03 5.17 -5.16
C THR A 238 -11.80 3.99 -5.76
N GLN A 239 -12.82 3.47 -5.07
CA GLN A 239 -13.76 2.50 -5.59
C GLN A 239 -14.62 3.12 -6.67
N TYR A 240 -14.90 2.35 -7.73
CA TYR A 240 -15.84 2.76 -8.77
C TYR A 240 -17.28 2.62 -8.28
N GLU A 241 -18.14 3.58 -8.62
CA GLU A 241 -19.57 3.55 -8.31
C GLU A 241 -20.25 2.24 -8.77
N SER A 242 -19.91 1.76 -9.97
CA SER A 242 -20.42 0.47 -10.49
C SER A 242 -20.11 -0.72 -9.58
N VAL A 243 -19.00 -0.68 -8.83
CA VAL A 243 -18.66 -1.74 -7.86
C VAL A 243 -19.54 -1.59 -6.61
N THR A 244 -19.78 -0.38 -6.14
CA THR A 244 -20.71 -0.11 -5.04
C THR A 244 -22.11 -0.60 -5.38
N GLU A 245 -22.60 -0.31 -6.58
CA GLU A 245 -23.90 -0.79 -7.08
C GLU A 245 -23.96 -2.33 -7.14
N ALA A 246 -22.91 -2.98 -7.64
CA ALA A 246 -22.84 -4.44 -7.69
C ALA A 246 -22.93 -5.06 -6.28
N VAL A 247 -22.20 -4.53 -5.29
CA VAL A 247 -22.29 -5.00 -3.90
C VAL A 247 -23.69 -4.81 -3.32
N LEU A 248 -24.32 -3.65 -3.56
CA LEU A 248 -25.69 -3.35 -3.11
C LEU A 248 -26.73 -4.30 -3.71
N ASN A 249 -26.56 -4.65 -4.98
CA ASN A 249 -27.43 -5.56 -5.73
C ASN A 249 -27.14 -7.04 -5.44
N GLY A 250 -26.00 -7.35 -4.82
CA GLY A 250 -25.54 -8.73 -4.65
C GLY A 250 -25.06 -9.39 -5.93
N ASP A 251 -24.56 -8.59 -6.87
CA ASP A 251 -23.92 -9.10 -8.07
C ASP A 251 -22.44 -9.40 -7.75
N HIS A 252 -22.05 -10.66 -7.97
CA HIS A 252 -20.70 -11.14 -7.73
C HIS A 252 -19.89 -11.30 -9.01
N THR A 253 -20.48 -10.94 -10.16
CA THR A 253 -19.86 -11.03 -11.47
C THR A 253 -18.66 -10.08 -11.54
N PRO A 254 -17.46 -10.56 -11.94
CA PRO A 254 -16.31 -9.68 -12.12
C PRO A 254 -16.61 -8.54 -13.10
N LEU A 255 -16.40 -7.31 -12.65
CA LEU A 255 -16.56 -6.11 -13.48
C LEU A 255 -15.23 -5.74 -14.11
N TRP A 256 -15.20 -5.45 -15.41
CA TRP A 256 -13.98 -5.12 -16.14
C TRP A 256 -14.05 -3.69 -16.69
N ASP A 257 -12.93 -2.97 -16.68
CA ASP A 257 -12.82 -1.73 -17.44
C ASP A 257 -12.56 -2.00 -18.94
N GLY A 258 -12.66 -0.95 -19.77
CA GLY A 258 -12.42 -1.05 -21.21
C GLY A 258 -10.99 -1.44 -21.62
N LYS A 259 -10.08 -1.63 -20.65
CA LYS A 259 -8.69 -2.07 -20.84
C LYS A 259 -8.45 -3.48 -20.29
N GLY A 260 -9.50 -4.21 -19.92
CA GLY A 260 -9.40 -5.57 -19.41
C GLY A 260 -8.86 -5.67 -17.99
N LYS A 261 -8.95 -4.61 -17.19
CA LYS A 261 -8.63 -4.63 -15.76
C LYS A 261 -9.90 -4.77 -14.93
N GLU A 262 -9.90 -5.75 -14.02
CA GLU A 262 -10.99 -5.95 -13.08
C GLU A 262 -11.13 -4.74 -12.13
N ARG A 263 -12.36 -4.26 -11.96
CA ARG A 263 -12.77 -3.29 -10.94
C ARG A 263 -13.11 -4.05 -9.66
N LYS A 264 -12.51 -3.62 -8.57
CA LYS A 264 -12.49 -4.34 -7.30
C LYS A 264 -13.01 -3.47 -6.16
N VAL A 265 -13.62 -4.09 -5.17
CA VAL A 265 -13.95 -3.44 -3.89
C VAL A 265 -12.65 -2.92 -3.28
N GLN A 266 -12.65 -1.67 -2.82
CA GLN A 266 -11.46 -1.05 -2.22
C GLN A 266 -11.66 -0.95 -0.71
N VAL A 267 -11.06 -1.86 0.04
CA VAL A 267 -11.22 -1.98 1.49
C VAL A 267 -10.15 -1.16 2.20
N PHE A 268 -10.56 -0.32 3.16
CA PHE A 268 -9.60 0.36 4.04
C PHE A 268 -8.95 -0.64 5.01
N PRO A 269 -7.74 -0.35 5.52
CA PRO A 269 -7.09 -1.26 6.46
C PRO A 269 -7.92 -1.54 7.72
N ASP A 270 -8.53 -0.52 8.32
CA ASP A 270 -9.38 -0.63 9.52
C ASP A 270 -10.63 -1.51 9.31
N GLN A 271 -11.11 -1.60 8.07
CA GLN A 271 -12.30 -2.38 7.73
C GLN A 271 -12.06 -3.89 7.77
N PHE A 272 -10.83 -4.36 7.70
CA PHE A 272 -10.53 -5.79 7.85
C PHE A 272 -10.95 -6.34 9.21
N PRO A 273 -10.47 -5.80 10.34
CA PRO A 273 -10.96 -6.24 11.65
C PRO A 273 -12.41 -5.82 11.90
N GLU A 274 -12.81 -4.59 11.53
CA GLU A 274 -14.14 -4.08 11.85
C GLU A 274 -15.29 -4.79 11.12
N LEU A 275 -15.10 -5.13 9.84
CA LEU A 275 -16.16 -5.73 9.03
C LEU A 275 -15.97 -7.23 8.82
N PHE A 276 -14.74 -7.72 8.76
CA PHE A 276 -14.46 -9.07 8.26
C PHE A 276 -13.81 -9.99 9.30
N ASP A 277 -13.63 -9.51 10.53
CA ASP A 277 -12.96 -10.23 11.62
C ASP A 277 -11.56 -10.72 11.23
N VAL A 278 -10.89 -9.96 10.37
CA VAL A 278 -9.52 -10.23 9.93
C VAL A 278 -8.55 -9.40 10.76
N PRO A 279 -7.84 -9.99 11.74
CA PRO A 279 -6.88 -9.27 12.55
C PRO A 279 -5.68 -8.82 11.70
N LEU A 280 -5.08 -7.69 12.09
CA LEU A 280 -3.90 -7.15 11.42
C LEU A 280 -2.64 -7.37 12.26
N ALA A 281 -1.51 -7.48 11.57
CA ALA A 281 -0.18 -7.48 12.19
C ALA A 281 0.56 -6.19 11.83
N ILE A 282 1.36 -5.67 12.76
CA ILE A 282 2.19 -4.48 12.57
C ILE A 282 3.67 -4.80 12.26
N GLY A 283 4.02 -6.09 12.27
CA GLY A 283 5.36 -6.57 11.97
C GLY A 283 5.49 -8.07 12.16
N GLY A 284 6.60 -8.64 11.68
CA GLY A 284 6.94 -10.04 11.84
C GLY A 284 8.34 -10.37 11.34
N ARG A 285 8.69 -11.66 11.34
CA ARG A 285 9.96 -12.19 10.86
C ARG A 285 9.72 -13.20 9.76
N ALA A 286 10.37 -13.03 8.61
CA ALA A 286 10.20 -13.94 7.48
C ALA A 286 10.55 -15.38 7.88
N ALA A 287 9.60 -16.30 7.68
CA ALA A 287 9.73 -17.71 8.05
C ALA A 287 9.57 -18.64 6.84
N GLY A 288 8.83 -18.24 5.81
CA GLY A 288 8.66 -19.04 4.59
C GLY A 288 8.05 -18.24 3.45
N LEU A 289 8.13 -18.81 2.25
CA LEU A 289 7.64 -18.21 1.01
C LEU A 289 6.59 -19.10 0.36
N LEU A 290 5.51 -18.48 -0.09
CA LEU A 290 4.42 -19.11 -0.82
C LEU A 290 4.40 -18.62 -2.26
N PHE A 291 4.22 -19.54 -3.21
CA PHE A 291 4.10 -19.25 -4.64
C PHE A 291 2.80 -19.84 -5.19
N PRO A 292 1.65 -19.17 -4.98
CA PRO A 292 0.36 -19.67 -5.44
C PRO A 292 0.23 -19.61 -6.96
N GLN A 293 -0.59 -20.51 -7.48
CA GLN A 293 -1.15 -20.50 -8.81
C GLN A 293 -2.64 -20.80 -8.69
N VAL A 294 -3.48 -20.09 -9.43
CA VAL A 294 -4.93 -20.35 -9.46
C VAL A 294 -5.25 -21.18 -10.69
N ASP A 295 -5.87 -22.33 -10.47
CA ASP A 295 -6.37 -23.24 -11.50
C ASP A 295 -7.78 -23.67 -11.09
N ALA A 296 -8.79 -23.22 -11.83
CA ALA A 296 -10.19 -23.43 -11.48
C ALA A 296 -10.61 -24.91 -11.61
N ASP A 297 -9.95 -25.66 -12.48
CA ASP A 297 -10.36 -27.01 -12.89
C ASP A 297 -9.60 -28.12 -12.14
N ALA A 298 -8.62 -27.75 -11.32
CA ALA A 298 -7.76 -28.68 -10.59
C ALA A 298 -8.03 -28.65 -9.08
N ALA A 299 -7.78 -29.77 -8.41
CA ALA A 299 -7.81 -29.84 -6.95
C ALA A 299 -6.63 -29.04 -6.35
N PRO A 300 -6.81 -28.41 -5.17
CA PRO A 300 -5.72 -27.75 -4.48
C PRO A 300 -4.65 -28.76 -4.08
N ASP A 301 -3.38 -28.44 -4.36
CA ASP A 301 -2.25 -29.31 -4.01
C ASP A 301 -0.95 -28.50 -3.86
N MET A 302 0.06 -29.09 -3.23
CA MET A 302 1.43 -28.63 -3.35
C MET A 302 1.96 -28.98 -4.74
N VAL A 303 2.65 -28.03 -5.38
CA VAL A 303 3.26 -28.26 -6.68
C VAL A 303 4.78 -28.23 -6.56
N ASP A 304 5.43 -29.14 -7.26
CA ASP A 304 6.88 -29.12 -7.40
C ASP A 304 7.28 -27.92 -8.27
N SER A 305 7.74 -26.85 -7.62
CA SER A 305 8.26 -25.67 -8.27
C SER A 305 9.51 -25.18 -7.57
N THR A 306 10.47 -24.75 -8.39
CA THR A 306 11.75 -24.19 -7.94
C THR A 306 11.79 -22.68 -8.08
N ARG A 307 10.63 -22.01 -8.17
CA ARG A 307 10.58 -20.54 -8.27
C ARG A 307 11.27 -19.94 -7.05
N THR A 308 12.31 -19.17 -7.33
CA THR A 308 13.02 -18.35 -6.34
C THR A 308 12.69 -16.88 -6.58
N LEU A 309 13.07 -16.04 -5.63
CA LEU A 309 12.92 -14.59 -5.78
C LEU A 309 13.83 -14.04 -6.86
N GLY A 310 13.24 -13.22 -7.74
CA GLY A 310 13.95 -12.46 -8.74
C GLY A 310 13.90 -10.96 -8.49
N GLN A 311 14.61 -10.19 -9.32
CA GLN A 311 14.57 -8.72 -9.30
C GLN A 311 13.15 -8.17 -9.49
N ALA A 312 12.31 -8.88 -10.24
CA ALA A 312 10.92 -8.49 -10.47
C ALA A 312 10.01 -8.60 -9.23
N ASP A 313 10.43 -9.34 -8.19
CA ASP A 313 9.70 -9.42 -6.92
C ASP A 313 10.01 -8.22 -6.00
N PHE A 314 10.97 -7.36 -6.38
CA PHE A 314 11.21 -6.07 -5.75
C PHE A 314 10.48 -4.96 -6.52
N MET A 315 10.03 -3.93 -5.81
CA MET A 315 9.39 -2.74 -6.41
C MET A 315 10.41 -1.79 -7.07
N SER A 316 11.33 -2.32 -7.89
CA SER A 316 12.40 -1.59 -8.57
C SER A 316 12.13 -1.38 -10.06
N GLY A 317 12.53 -0.23 -10.61
CA GLY A 317 12.37 0.07 -12.04
C GLY A 317 10.91 0.27 -12.48
N ALA A 318 10.55 -0.19 -13.68
CA ALA A 318 9.22 0.04 -14.29
C ALA A 318 8.03 -0.60 -13.53
N THR A 319 8.27 -1.50 -12.56
CA THR A 319 7.21 -1.98 -11.65
C THR A 319 6.73 -0.88 -10.68
N GLU A 320 7.48 0.22 -10.54
CA GLU A 320 7.13 1.41 -9.77
C GLU A 320 6.19 2.39 -10.52
N ASP A 321 5.82 2.14 -11.78
CA ASP A 321 5.16 3.05 -12.74
C ASP A 321 4.00 3.91 -12.21
N ARG A 322 3.36 3.55 -11.09
CA ARG A 322 2.30 4.35 -10.49
C ARG A 322 2.81 5.56 -9.68
N TYR A 323 3.98 5.49 -9.04
CA TYR A 323 4.49 6.50 -8.12
C TYR A 323 6.00 6.74 -8.31
N PRO A 324 6.43 7.31 -9.44
CA PRO A 324 7.82 7.72 -9.61
C PRO A 324 8.23 8.71 -8.50
N ASP A 325 9.50 8.71 -8.08
CA ASP A 325 10.04 9.60 -7.05
C ASP A 325 10.25 11.04 -7.56
N VAL A 326 9.18 11.65 -8.06
CA VAL A 326 9.17 13.01 -8.63
C VAL A 326 9.67 14.06 -7.64
N PHE A 327 9.43 13.84 -6.33
CA PHE A 327 9.73 14.79 -5.27
C PHE A 327 11.05 14.49 -4.54
N GLU A 328 11.85 13.54 -5.07
CA GLU A 328 13.17 13.14 -4.56
C GLU A 328 13.18 12.71 -3.09
N LEU A 329 12.09 12.08 -2.64
CA LEU A 329 11.93 11.63 -1.26
C LEU A 329 12.81 10.45 -0.92
N ALA A 330 13.22 9.65 -1.91
CA ALA A 330 14.18 8.57 -1.75
C ALA A 330 15.64 9.04 -1.92
N GLN A 331 15.86 10.28 -2.38
CA GLN A 331 17.19 10.89 -2.60
C GLN A 331 18.13 10.00 -3.44
N GLY A 332 17.61 9.51 -4.57
CA GLY A 332 18.36 8.70 -5.52
C GLY A 332 18.47 7.21 -5.16
N VAL A 333 17.84 6.75 -4.07
CA VAL A 333 17.67 5.31 -3.83
C VAL A 333 16.52 4.78 -4.68
N ASP A 334 16.75 3.67 -5.39
CA ASP A 334 15.73 2.96 -6.17
C ASP A 334 14.51 2.59 -5.31
N GLY A 335 13.29 2.62 -5.87
CA GLY A 335 12.04 2.37 -5.16
C GLY A 335 11.95 0.99 -4.50
N GLY A 336 12.69 0.00 -5.01
CA GLY A 336 12.81 -1.33 -4.42
C GLY A 336 13.88 -1.43 -3.33
N GLY A 337 14.71 -0.42 -3.17
CA GLY A 337 15.85 -0.35 -2.25
C GLY A 337 17.20 -0.48 -2.95
N ARG A 338 18.27 -0.16 -2.19
CA ARG A 338 19.65 -0.28 -2.67
C ARG A 338 19.91 -1.70 -3.17
N GLU A 339 20.71 -1.83 -4.23
CA GLU A 339 21.07 -3.13 -4.81
C GLU A 339 21.64 -4.09 -3.76
N SER A 340 22.52 -3.60 -2.86
CA SER A 340 23.08 -4.39 -1.77
C SER A 340 22.02 -4.92 -0.80
N ALA A 341 21.06 -4.08 -0.40
CA ALA A 341 19.96 -4.48 0.48
C ALA A 341 19.06 -5.53 -0.20
N ARG A 342 18.71 -5.32 -1.47
CA ARG A 342 17.91 -6.28 -2.25
C ARG A 342 18.63 -7.63 -2.42
N ALA A 343 19.93 -7.61 -2.73
CA ALA A 343 20.74 -8.81 -2.86
C ALA A 343 20.83 -9.60 -1.54
N GLU A 344 21.01 -8.91 -0.41
CA GLU A 344 21.06 -9.54 0.91
C GLU A 344 19.71 -10.14 1.31
N VAL A 345 18.61 -9.41 1.11
CA VAL A 345 17.25 -9.91 1.33
C VAL A 345 17.00 -11.16 0.48
N ALA A 346 17.30 -11.12 -0.81
CA ALA A 346 17.12 -12.26 -1.70
C ALA A 346 17.93 -13.48 -1.23
N SER A 347 19.19 -13.29 -0.83
CA SER A 347 20.05 -14.37 -0.33
C SER A 347 19.50 -15.01 0.94
N ARG A 348 19.01 -14.22 1.90
CA ARG A 348 18.43 -14.72 3.16
C ARG A 348 17.07 -15.38 2.96
N LEU A 349 16.22 -14.86 2.07
CA LEU A 349 14.93 -15.50 1.74
C LEU A 349 15.12 -16.81 0.96
N ALA A 350 16.20 -16.95 0.19
CA ALA A 350 16.48 -18.16 -0.59
C ALA A 350 16.75 -19.40 0.27
N VAL A 351 17.12 -19.24 1.54
CA VAL A 351 17.36 -20.38 2.46
C VAL A 351 16.13 -20.75 3.30
N LEU A 352 15.05 -19.96 3.23
CA LEU A 352 13.79 -20.27 3.92
C LEU A 352 12.98 -21.33 3.12
N PRO A 353 12.05 -22.05 3.76
CA PRO A 353 11.12 -22.94 3.07
C PRO A 353 10.35 -22.24 1.96
N HIS A 354 10.38 -22.83 0.75
CA HIS A 354 9.62 -22.37 -0.43
C HIS A 354 8.54 -23.40 -0.75
N ARG A 355 7.29 -22.95 -0.81
CA ARG A 355 6.14 -23.81 -1.13
C ARG A 355 5.37 -23.21 -2.29
N ALA A 356 5.34 -23.91 -3.40
CA ALA A 356 4.42 -23.58 -4.47
C ALA A 356 3.12 -24.35 -4.28
N VAL A 357 2.00 -23.67 -4.49
CA VAL A 357 0.68 -24.18 -4.16
C VAL A 357 -0.27 -23.92 -5.33
N ARG A 358 -1.11 -24.90 -5.64
CA ARG A 358 -2.23 -24.70 -6.55
C ARG A 358 -3.48 -24.46 -5.71
N LEU A 359 -4.21 -23.40 -6.02
CA LEU A 359 -5.48 -23.04 -5.43
C LEU A 359 -6.57 -23.13 -6.49
N ASN A 360 -7.81 -23.34 -6.08
CA ASN A 360 -8.97 -23.35 -6.96
C ASN A 360 -10.05 -22.38 -6.44
N HIS A 361 -11.27 -22.50 -6.97
CA HIS A 361 -12.42 -21.69 -6.53
C HIS A 361 -13.16 -22.29 -5.32
N ASP A 362 -12.83 -23.51 -4.89
CA ASP A 362 -13.25 -24.03 -3.59
C ASP A 362 -12.32 -23.46 -2.52
N ILE A 363 -12.78 -22.37 -1.93
CA ILE A 363 -12.02 -21.64 -0.93
C ILE A 363 -11.81 -22.48 0.35
N SER A 364 -12.72 -23.41 0.67
CA SER A 364 -12.58 -24.24 1.87
C SER A 364 -11.46 -25.26 1.69
N GLU A 365 -11.42 -25.93 0.53
CA GLU A 365 -10.32 -26.86 0.19
C GLU A 365 -8.98 -26.13 0.09
N SER A 366 -8.96 -24.98 -0.59
CA SER A 366 -7.77 -24.16 -0.76
C SER A 366 -7.24 -23.66 0.60
N ALA A 367 -8.12 -23.25 1.51
CA ALA A 367 -7.71 -22.80 2.84
C ALA A 367 -7.21 -23.95 3.73
N ALA A 368 -7.84 -25.13 3.67
CA ALA A 368 -7.38 -26.31 4.40
C ALA A 368 -5.97 -26.75 3.99
N LEU A 369 -5.69 -26.72 2.68
CA LEU A 369 -4.34 -26.96 2.15
C LEU A 369 -3.34 -25.93 2.70
N LEU A 370 -3.68 -24.63 2.59
CA LEU A 370 -2.81 -23.55 3.05
C LEU A 370 -2.50 -23.64 4.55
N ALA A 371 -3.49 -23.96 5.39
CA ALA A 371 -3.29 -24.18 6.81
C ALA A 371 -2.32 -25.34 7.07
N THR A 372 -2.52 -26.48 6.40
CA THR A 372 -1.62 -27.63 6.51
C THR A 372 -0.18 -27.28 6.13
N ILE A 373 0.00 -26.50 5.06
CA ILE A 373 1.33 -26.05 4.63
C ILE A 373 1.95 -25.09 5.64
N ALA A 374 1.17 -24.15 6.13
CA ALA A 374 1.60 -23.14 7.09
C ALA A 374 2.06 -23.77 8.42
N ASP A 375 1.45 -24.88 8.86
CA ASP A 375 1.86 -25.62 10.06
C ASP A 375 3.22 -26.32 9.90
N THR A 376 3.69 -26.53 8.66
CA THR A 376 5.02 -27.12 8.40
C THR A 376 6.16 -26.10 8.39
N ILE A 377 5.85 -24.82 8.54
CA ILE A 377 6.78 -23.68 8.53
C ILE A 377 6.80 -23.04 9.92
#